data_AF-A0A971U7I7-F1
#
_entry.id   AF-A0A971U7I7-F1
#
_cell.length_a   1.000
_cell.length_b   1.000
_cell.length_c   1.000
_cell.angle_alpha   90.00
_cell.angle_beta   90.00
_cell.angle_gamma   90.00
#
_symmetry.space_group_name_H-M   'P 1'
#
loop_
_entity.id
_entity.type
_entity.pdbx_description
1 polymer ?
#
loop_
_entity_poly.entity_id
_entity_poly.type
_entity_poly.pdbx_seq_one_letter_code
_entity_poly.pdbx_strand_id
1 'polypeptide(L)'
;MLKKLTSHLHQFCQVFLLLFLLTGIAVVPGCGPKDADTPVPSAIADPIMTDKGLVSGTVIDAIQLSYYDYTGAFHYGETLVGETGKPVRIYKGIPYAAPPVGNLRWKPPQPVTPWAGIRNCITYAPMMAQYPFPQSFFYRFVPESGMSEDVLYLNVMTPAKTNLARLPVFVFFHGGGLTSGSTSSDSYNTPLMAQHGVIWVSVQHRLGPLGFMAHPALTAESPQGASGNYGTLDLIAALQWVKKNIAAFGGDPNNVTINGQSGGGMKVNFLMASPLAKGLFHKAICQSGFSTASNSLSRAEEMGVNLAAKLGVTDTGAAGLAELRAKTWQEIVTAANVAPRPDYTTGYTVDGWSLPDTMANIFDAGQQNDVPYMVSVASEEIEVGGYVYIPPAAIGPRMLTMSGNMNSNMYAYIFTQVPDAWRVLGQTAWHGSDVSYMLGGLPTMGMFPGALVPVTMPLNPGLTEKDYWVSEFMVQMLANFARTGNPSVPDMGVTWPPYKNPDQYYLDIGFQPIVANGFNSVTTRIPSR
;
A
#
# COMPACT_ATOMS: atom_id res chain seq x y z
N MET A 1 -32.02 42.72 -11.23
CA MET A 1 -32.39 41.66 -10.28
C MET A 1 -31.30 40.59 -10.08
N LEU A 2 -30.01 40.88 -10.38
CA LEU A 2 -28.89 39.95 -10.17
C LEU A 2 -27.69 40.58 -9.42
N LYS A 3 -27.93 41.63 -8.63
CA LYS A 3 -26.92 42.30 -7.79
C LYS A 3 -27.37 42.50 -6.32
N LYS A 4 -28.42 41.80 -5.90
CA LYS A 4 -28.95 41.85 -4.52
C LYS A 4 -28.98 40.49 -3.80
N LEU A 5 -28.34 39.45 -4.37
CA LEU A 5 -28.22 38.13 -3.72
C LEU A 5 -26.83 37.86 -3.11
N THR A 6 -25.89 38.80 -3.21
CA THR A 6 -24.51 38.63 -2.70
C THR A 6 -24.27 39.24 -1.31
N SER A 7 -25.22 40.00 -0.76
CA SER A 7 -25.08 40.62 0.58
C SER A 7 -25.68 39.81 1.73
N HIS A 8 -26.32 38.66 1.47
CA HIS A 8 -26.87 37.78 2.52
C HIS A 8 -26.12 36.46 2.71
N LEU A 9 -25.13 36.13 1.87
CA LEU A 9 -24.22 35.00 2.12
C LEU A 9 -23.04 35.36 3.04
N HIS A 10 -22.67 36.64 3.15
CA HIS A 10 -21.55 37.07 4.00
C HIS A 10 -21.90 37.19 5.49
N GLN A 11 -23.18 37.33 5.85
CA GLN A 11 -23.61 37.39 7.25
C GLN A 11 -23.89 36.03 7.89
N PHE A 12 -24.08 34.97 7.09
CA PHE A 12 -24.21 33.61 7.61
C PHE A 12 -22.86 32.94 7.95
N CYS A 13 -21.75 33.39 7.35
CA CYS A 13 -20.41 32.86 7.63
C CYS A 13 -19.73 33.48 8.87
N GLN A 14 -20.17 34.63 9.38
CA GLN A 14 -19.59 35.23 10.58
C GLN A 14 -20.29 34.86 11.90
N VAL A 15 -21.52 34.33 11.85
CA VAL A 15 -22.23 33.87 13.05
C VAL A 15 -21.85 32.44 13.45
N PHE A 16 -21.37 31.61 12.52
CA PHE A 16 -20.86 30.28 12.84
C PHE A 16 -19.40 30.26 13.33
N LEU A 17 -18.64 31.34 13.10
CA LEU A 17 -17.24 31.45 13.55
C LEU A 17 -17.08 31.94 15.00
N LEU A 18 -18.15 32.46 15.62
CA LEU A 18 -18.09 33.00 16.99
C LEU A 18 -18.65 32.07 18.09
N LEU A 19 -19.26 30.94 17.71
CA LEU A 19 -19.79 29.94 18.66
C LEU A 19 -18.85 28.74 18.89
N PHE A 20 -17.67 28.73 18.26
CA PHE A 20 -16.64 27.70 18.43
C PHE A 20 -15.48 28.11 19.37
N LEU A 21 -15.56 29.28 20.02
CA LEU A 21 -14.50 29.80 20.88
C LEU A 21 -14.84 29.82 22.39
N LEU A 22 -15.94 29.20 22.82
CA LEU A 22 -16.37 29.25 24.23
C LEU A 22 -16.85 27.92 24.85
N THR A 23 -16.39 26.78 24.33
CA THR A 23 -16.42 25.53 25.10
C THR A 23 -15.01 24.95 25.14
N GLY A 24 -14.32 25.20 26.24
CA GLY A 24 -13.09 24.50 26.56
C GLY A 24 -13.37 23.00 26.63
N ILE A 25 -13.04 22.29 25.56
CA ILE A 25 -13.00 20.84 25.58
C ILE A 25 -11.68 20.49 26.25
N ALA A 26 -11.77 20.14 27.53
CA ALA A 26 -10.70 19.50 28.25
C ALA A 26 -10.24 18.27 27.46
N VAL A 27 -8.93 18.15 27.29
CA VAL A 27 -8.28 16.90 26.90
C VAL A 27 -8.62 15.89 27.99
N VAL A 28 -9.55 14.97 27.70
CA VAL A 28 -9.84 13.84 28.58
C VAL A 28 -8.75 12.80 28.33
N PRO A 29 -7.93 12.44 29.33
CA PRO A 29 -7.01 11.31 29.21
C PRO A 29 -7.82 10.02 29.12
N GLY A 30 -7.32 9.06 28.34
CA GLY A 30 -8.01 7.84 27.94
C GLY A 30 -8.79 7.13 29.05
N CYS A 31 -10.05 6.84 28.73
CA CYS A 31 -10.82 5.76 29.33
C CYS A 31 -11.44 4.95 28.19
N GLY A 32 -10.66 4.01 27.66
CA GLY A 32 -11.25 2.84 26.99
C GLY A 32 -11.92 1.94 28.03
N PRO A 33 -12.92 1.12 27.65
CA PRO A 33 -13.54 0.16 28.56
C PRO A 33 -12.47 -0.81 29.08
N LYS A 34 -12.37 -0.93 30.41
CA LYS A 34 -11.36 -1.70 31.15
C LYS A 34 -11.68 -3.20 31.28
N ASP A 35 -12.67 -3.72 30.57
CA ASP A 35 -13.11 -5.10 30.74
C ASP A 35 -13.24 -5.83 29.38
N ALA A 36 -12.08 -6.15 28.78
CA ALA A 36 -11.91 -7.22 27.78
C ALA A 36 -10.47 -7.80 27.78
N ASP A 37 -9.69 -7.55 28.84
CA ASP A 37 -8.31 -8.01 28.93
C ASP A 37 -8.23 -9.49 29.33
N THR A 38 -8.32 -10.38 28.35
CA THR A 38 -7.37 -11.49 28.35
C THR A 38 -6.54 -11.38 27.10
N PRO A 39 -5.35 -10.74 27.16
CA PRO A 39 -4.39 -10.83 26.08
C PRO A 39 -4.15 -12.32 25.82
N VAL A 40 -4.41 -12.79 24.60
CA VAL A 40 -3.91 -14.10 24.18
C VAL A 40 -2.41 -14.10 24.51
N PRO A 41 -1.88 -15.02 25.33
CA PRO A 41 -0.52 -14.93 25.81
C PRO A 41 0.46 -15.01 24.63
N SER A 42 0.94 -13.86 24.14
CA SER A 42 1.96 -13.85 23.11
C SER A 42 3.31 -14.08 23.77
N ALA A 43 3.86 -15.27 23.58
CA ALA A 43 5.23 -15.55 24.00
C ALA A 43 6.20 -14.71 23.15
N ILE A 44 7.30 -14.25 23.75
CA ILE A 44 8.38 -13.63 22.98
C ILE A 44 9.00 -14.71 22.08
N ALA A 45 9.07 -14.44 20.78
CA ALA A 45 9.73 -15.33 19.84
C ALA A 45 11.26 -15.29 20.03
N ASP A 46 11.93 -16.43 19.79
CA ASP A 46 13.39 -16.50 19.84
C ASP A 46 14.03 -15.42 18.96
N PRO A 47 15.09 -14.73 19.43
CA PRO A 47 15.74 -13.71 18.62
C PRO A 47 16.32 -14.25 17.32
N ILE A 48 16.17 -13.48 16.23
CA ILE A 48 16.73 -13.78 14.91
C ILE A 48 17.88 -12.83 14.62
N MET A 49 19.00 -13.37 14.12
CA MET A 49 20.15 -12.58 13.68
C MET A 49 19.92 -12.03 12.27
N THR A 50 19.86 -10.71 12.15
CA THR A 50 19.95 -10.00 10.86
C THR A 50 21.39 -9.57 10.60
N ASP A 51 21.67 -8.99 9.43
CA ASP A 51 22.98 -8.43 9.11
C ASP A 51 23.39 -7.23 9.98
N LYS A 52 22.44 -6.62 10.70
CA LYS A 52 22.65 -5.45 11.56
C LYS A 52 22.56 -5.72 13.05
N GLY A 53 22.03 -6.87 13.46
CA GLY A 53 21.90 -7.26 14.85
C GLY A 53 20.72 -8.20 15.10
N LEU A 54 20.55 -8.59 16.37
CA LEU A 54 19.47 -9.48 16.80
C LEU A 54 18.15 -8.70 16.91
N VAL A 55 17.06 -9.32 16.46
CA VAL A 55 15.68 -8.83 16.64
C VAL A 55 14.83 -9.87 17.37
N SER A 56 13.96 -9.44 18.28
CA SER A 56 12.94 -10.31 18.91
C SER A 56 11.55 -9.99 18.34
N GLY A 57 10.68 -10.99 18.31
CA GLY A 57 9.29 -10.85 17.83
C GLY A 57 8.28 -11.40 18.84
N THR A 58 7.03 -11.55 18.42
CA THR A 58 5.98 -12.21 19.20
C THR A 58 5.50 -13.47 18.50
N VAL A 59 5.20 -14.51 19.27
CA VAL A 59 4.41 -15.67 18.82
C VAL A 59 2.94 -15.31 18.95
N ILE A 60 2.18 -15.57 17.91
CA ILE A 60 0.75 -15.31 17.84
C ILE A 60 0.03 -16.63 17.56
N ASP A 61 -0.83 -17.01 18.51
CA ASP A 61 -1.74 -18.14 18.39
C ASP A 61 -3.11 -17.72 17.81
N ALA A 62 -3.53 -16.48 18.08
CA ALA A 62 -4.74 -15.87 17.54
C ALA A 62 -4.59 -14.34 17.48
N ILE A 63 -5.19 -13.69 16.49
CA ILE A 63 -5.29 -12.22 16.40
C ILE A 63 -6.76 -11.83 16.54
N GLN A 64 -7.09 -11.07 17.59
CA GLN A 64 -8.34 -10.35 17.61
C GLN A 64 -8.18 -9.10 16.77
N LEU A 65 -8.83 -9.08 15.60
CA LEU A 65 -8.82 -7.88 14.78
C LEU A 65 -9.66 -6.80 15.46
N SER A 66 -9.25 -5.55 15.29
CA SER A 66 -10.01 -4.40 15.79
C SER A 66 -10.24 -3.40 14.66
N TYR A 67 -11.35 -2.68 14.72
CA TYR A 67 -11.69 -1.65 13.75
C TYR A 67 -12.32 -0.43 14.41
N TYR A 68 -12.34 0.69 13.69
CA TYR A 68 -13.10 1.87 14.06
C TYR A 68 -14.28 2.02 13.11
N ASP A 69 -15.44 2.42 13.63
CA ASP A 69 -16.60 2.74 12.80
C ASP A 69 -16.54 4.17 12.23
N TYR A 70 -17.53 4.56 11.41
CA TYR A 70 -17.62 5.90 10.82
C TYR A 70 -17.80 7.03 11.85
N THR A 71 -18.21 6.70 13.09
CA THR A 71 -18.28 7.64 14.21
C THR A 71 -16.94 7.80 14.92
N GLY A 72 -15.95 6.96 14.59
CA GLY A 72 -14.66 6.86 15.28
C GLY A 72 -14.72 6.06 16.57
N ALA A 73 -15.78 5.28 16.81
CA ALA A 73 -15.84 4.36 17.94
C ALA A 73 -15.02 3.09 17.63
N PHE A 74 -14.30 2.59 18.63
CA PHE A 74 -13.47 1.39 18.53
C PHE A 74 -14.29 0.13 18.78
N HIS A 75 -14.09 -0.89 17.94
CA HIS A 75 -14.76 -2.18 17.98
C HIS A 75 -13.74 -3.31 17.88
N TYR A 76 -13.97 -4.39 18.61
CA TYR A 76 -13.29 -5.65 18.37
C TYR A 76 -14.08 -6.46 17.33
N GLY A 77 -13.40 -6.87 16.27
CA GLY A 77 -13.91 -7.85 15.32
C GLY A 77 -13.76 -9.28 15.83
N GLU A 78 -14.14 -10.23 14.98
CA GLU A 78 -13.94 -11.66 15.25
C GLU A 78 -12.45 -11.97 15.43
N THR A 79 -12.16 -12.92 16.33
CA THR A 79 -10.80 -13.41 16.52
C THR A 79 -10.44 -14.31 15.35
N LEU A 80 -9.44 -13.89 14.56
CA LEU A 80 -8.75 -14.79 13.65
C LEU A 80 -7.87 -15.71 14.48
N VAL A 81 -8.46 -16.83 14.87
CA VAL A 81 -7.72 -17.92 15.51
C VAL A 81 -6.86 -18.52 14.43
N GLY A 82 -5.54 -18.54 14.62
CA GLY A 82 -4.77 -19.46 13.82
C GLY A 82 -5.25 -20.84 14.17
N GLU A 83 -5.74 -21.61 13.18
CA GLU A 83 -6.27 -22.96 13.38
C GLU A 83 -5.45 -23.61 14.49
N THR A 84 -6.09 -23.94 15.61
CA THR A 84 -5.47 -24.45 16.84
C THR A 84 -4.47 -25.56 16.47
N GLY A 85 -3.21 -25.19 16.17
CA GLY A 85 -2.31 -26.04 15.38
C GLY A 85 -1.28 -25.37 14.45
N LYS A 86 -1.48 -24.13 13.95
CA LYS A 86 -0.50 -23.41 13.08
C LYS A 86 -0.18 -21.98 13.58
N PRO A 87 0.49 -21.83 14.74
CA PRO A 87 0.93 -20.53 15.23
C PRO A 87 1.90 -19.83 14.26
N VAL A 88 1.95 -18.50 14.33
CA VAL A 88 2.87 -17.65 13.54
C VAL A 88 3.78 -16.81 14.44
N ARG A 89 4.90 -16.33 13.92
CA ARG A 89 5.77 -15.33 14.54
C ARG A 89 5.66 -14.02 13.77
N ILE A 90 5.52 -12.89 14.44
CA ILE A 90 5.62 -11.56 13.83
C ILE A 90 6.75 -10.74 14.47
N TYR A 91 7.48 -10.03 13.62
CA TYR A 91 8.52 -9.07 14.00
C TYR A 91 8.08 -7.72 13.45
N LYS A 92 7.72 -6.79 14.33
CA LYS A 92 7.18 -5.47 14.01
C LYS A 92 8.26 -4.40 14.10
N GLY A 93 8.30 -3.46 13.14
CA GLY A 93 9.18 -2.30 13.21
C GLY A 93 10.68 -2.61 13.10
N ILE A 94 11.08 -3.50 12.18
CA ILE A 94 12.50 -3.76 11.89
C ILE A 94 13.04 -2.65 10.99
N PRO A 95 14.08 -1.90 11.38
CA PRO A 95 14.66 -0.87 10.52
C PRO A 95 15.40 -1.50 9.33
N TYR A 96 15.07 -1.09 8.11
CA TYR A 96 15.80 -1.50 6.90
C TYR A 96 16.73 -0.40 6.38
N ALA A 97 16.52 0.86 6.78
CA ALA A 97 17.39 1.99 6.48
C ALA A 97 17.43 2.99 7.66
N ALA A 98 18.43 3.86 7.67
CA ALA A 98 18.55 4.92 8.66
C ALA A 98 17.40 5.94 8.53
N PRO A 99 16.94 6.56 9.64
CA PRO A 99 15.87 7.56 9.62
C PRO A 99 16.16 8.69 8.61
N PRO A 100 15.26 8.98 7.65
CA PRO A 100 15.49 9.96 6.58
C PRO A 100 15.19 11.39 7.04
N VAL A 101 15.70 11.76 8.22
CA VAL A 101 15.44 13.05 8.88
C VAL A 101 16.60 14.03 8.73
N GLY A 102 16.34 15.32 8.94
CA GLY A 102 17.35 16.37 8.88
C GLY A 102 18.11 16.37 7.54
N ASN A 103 19.43 16.21 7.60
CA ASN A 103 20.26 16.17 6.39
C ASN A 103 20.03 14.96 5.48
N LEU A 104 19.31 13.93 5.95
CA LEU A 104 18.90 12.78 5.14
C LEU A 104 17.52 12.96 4.49
N ARG A 105 16.81 14.04 4.81
CA ARG A 105 15.56 14.39 4.10
C ARG A 105 15.87 14.63 2.63
N TRP A 106 15.08 13.97 1.77
CA TRP A 106 15.26 13.92 0.32
C TRP A 106 16.65 13.44 -0.13
N LYS A 107 17.13 12.35 0.50
CA LYS A 107 18.28 11.57 0.02
C LYS A 107 17.91 10.11 -0.18
N PRO A 108 18.67 9.36 -1.01
CA PRO A 108 18.57 7.90 -1.03
C PRO A 108 18.72 7.31 0.38
N PRO A 109 17.98 6.23 0.72
CA PRO A 109 18.03 5.60 2.03
C PRO A 109 19.47 5.19 2.39
N GLN A 110 19.89 5.49 3.61
CA GLN A 110 21.24 5.17 4.10
C GLN A 110 21.24 3.88 4.93
N PRO A 111 22.37 3.15 5.01
CA PRO A 111 22.44 1.93 5.79
C PRO A 111 22.12 2.14 7.27
N VAL A 112 21.41 1.17 7.87
CA VAL A 112 21.21 1.14 9.32
C VAL A 112 22.55 0.95 10.03
N THR A 113 22.78 1.73 11.09
CA THR A 113 23.87 1.52 12.05
C THR A 113 23.63 0.21 12.81
N PRO A 114 24.56 -0.76 12.78
CA PRO A 114 24.43 -1.99 13.57
C PRO A 114 24.23 -1.69 15.06
N TRP A 115 23.52 -2.58 15.76
CA TRP A 115 23.29 -2.47 17.20
C TRP A 115 23.83 -3.69 17.95
N ALA A 116 24.21 -3.50 19.21
CA ALA A 116 24.53 -4.57 20.14
C ALA A 116 23.28 -5.03 20.89
N GLY A 117 23.25 -6.30 21.31
CA GLY A 117 22.11 -6.89 22.02
C GLY A 117 20.91 -7.16 21.11
N ILE A 118 19.73 -7.34 21.73
CA ILE A 118 18.48 -7.67 21.05
C ILE A 118 17.63 -6.41 20.92
N ARG A 119 17.21 -6.07 19.71
CA ARG A 119 16.22 -5.03 19.45
C ARG A 119 14.82 -5.62 19.58
N ASN A 120 13.98 -4.99 20.40
CA ASN A 120 12.59 -5.40 20.57
C ASN A 120 11.75 -4.97 19.35
N CYS A 121 11.38 -5.93 18.51
CA CYS A 121 10.54 -5.73 17.33
C CYS A 121 9.13 -6.31 17.59
N ILE A 122 8.48 -5.81 18.64
CA ILE A 122 7.16 -6.26 19.11
C ILE A 122 6.06 -5.17 18.99
N THR A 123 6.45 -3.96 18.58
CA THR A 123 5.56 -2.82 18.35
C THR A 123 5.73 -2.30 16.93
N TYR A 124 4.65 -1.82 16.32
CA TYR A 124 4.74 -1.18 15.01
C TYR A 124 5.46 0.16 15.10
N ALA A 125 6.30 0.45 14.10
CA ALA A 125 6.88 1.77 13.93
C ALA A 125 5.79 2.82 13.58
N PRO A 126 6.08 4.12 13.73
CA PRO A 126 5.16 5.19 13.31
C PRO A 126 4.72 5.05 11.85
N MET A 127 3.55 5.62 11.52
CA MET A 127 3.17 5.80 10.12
C MET A 127 3.87 7.01 9.49
N MET A 128 3.92 7.06 8.15
CA MET A 128 4.55 8.17 7.44
C MET A 128 3.83 9.50 7.72
N ALA A 129 4.60 10.56 7.90
CA ALA A 129 4.14 11.93 7.89
C ALA A 129 3.36 12.21 6.59
N GLN A 130 2.05 12.34 6.72
CA GLN A 130 1.08 12.51 5.63
C GLN A 130 -0.03 13.48 6.04
N TYR A 131 -0.85 13.91 5.08
CA TYR A 131 -1.89 14.90 5.35
C TYR A 131 -3.01 14.22 6.17
N PRO A 132 -3.53 14.86 7.24
CA PRO A 132 -4.62 14.28 8.02
C PRO A 132 -5.89 14.22 7.17
N PHE A 133 -6.50 13.04 7.08
CA PHE A 133 -7.75 12.87 6.35
C PHE A 133 -8.99 13.08 7.24
N PRO A 134 -10.15 13.45 6.66
CA PRO A 134 -11.43 13.49 7.35
C PRO A 134 -11.78 12.16 8.05
N GLN A 135 -12.71 12.20 9.02
CA GLN A 135 -13.09 11.05 9.86
C GLN A 135 -13.54 9.82 9.07
N SER A 136 -14.14 10.03 7.91
CA SER A 136 -14.63 8.98 7.04
C SER A 136 -13.55 8.22 6.27
N PHE A 137 -12.30 8.70 6.21
CA PHE A 137 -11.30 8.15 5.29
C PHE A 137 -10.43 7.06 5.93
N PHE A 138 -10.25 5.93 5.25
CA PHE A 138 -9.54 4.77 5.80
C PHE A 138 -8.06 5.03 6.16
N TYR A 139 -7.41 6.02 5.51
CA TYR A 139 -6.04 6.43 5.85
C TYR A 139 -5.95 7.36 7.06
N ARG A 140 -7.05 7.60 7.77
CA ARG A 140 -7.06 8.36 9.02
C ARG A 140 -6.47 7.59 10.19
N PHE A 141 -6.45 6.24 10.17
CA PHE A 141 -5.98 5.49 11.33
C PHE A 141 -4.51 5.82 11.62
N VAL A 142 -4.31 6.65 12.65
CA VAL A 142 -3.00 6.97 13.20
C VAL A 142 -2.72 5.91 14.27
N PRO A 143 -1.68 5.08 14.11
CA PRO A 143 -1.33 4.11 15.14
C PRO A 143 -0.93 4.83 16.42
N GLU A 144 -0.93 4.12 17.55
CA GLU A 144 -0.46 4.68 18.83
C GLU A 144 0.97 5.25 18.74
N SER A 145 1.81 4.66 17.87
CA SER A 145 3.15 5.17 17.56
C SER A 145 3.18 6.50 16.80
N GLY A 146 2.03 7.05 16.39
CA GLY A 146 1.91 8.37 15.78
C GLY A 146 2.38 8.44 14.33
N MET A 147 2.68 9.67 13.90
CA MET A 147 3.18 10.00 12.55
C MET A 147 4.59 10.57 12.65
N SER A 148 5.49 10.14 11.76
CA SER A 148 6.89 10.56 11.77
C SER A 148 7.48 10.60 10.36
N GLU A 149 8.65 11.21 10.20
CA GLU A 149 9.53 11.01 9.03
C GLU A 149 10.43 9.77 9.21
N ASP A 150 10.68 9.36 10.46
CA ASP A 150 11.38 8.12 10.77
C ASP A 150 10.46 6.91 10.54
N VAL A 151 10.39 6.45 9.30
CA VAL A 151 9.46 5.39 8.87
C VAL A 151 10.10 4.27 8.06
N LEU A 152 11.42 4.19 7.95
CA LEU A 152 12.08 3.18 7.10
C LEU A 152 12.19 1.82 7.83
N TYR A 153 11.01 1.27 8.13
CA TYR A 153 10.79 0.03 8.85
C TYR A 153 9.94 -0.95 8.03
N LEU A 154 10.12 -2.24 8.31
CA LEU A 154 9.27 -3.31 7.78
C LEU A 154 8.82 -4.25 8.89
N ASN A 155 7.77 -5.00 8.62
CA ASN A 155 7.29 -6.07 9.49
C ASN A 155 7.46 -7.41 8.76
N VAL A 156 7.81 -8.47 9.50
CA VAL A 156 7.93 -9.83 8.95
C VAL A 156 7.04 -10.77 9.74
N MET A 157 6.18 -11.53 9.05
CA MET A 157 5.40 -12.60 9.62
C MET A 157 5.72 -13.93 8.94
N THR A 158 5.93 -14.97 9.74
CA THR A 158 6.41 -16.30 9.30
C THR A 158 5.76 -17.41 10.15
N PRO A 159 5.61 -18.65 9.65
CA PRO A 159 5.20 -19.78 10.50
C PRO A 159 6.02 -19.89 11.79
N ALA A 160 5.40 -20.26 12.91
CA ALA A 160 6.10 -20.30 14.19
C ALA A 160 7.09 -21.46 14.32
N LYS A 161 6.88 -22.55 13.56
CA LYS A 161 7.89 -23.58 13.40
C LYS A 161 8.94 -23.04 12.44
N THR A 162 10.09 -22.68 12.98
CA THR A 162 11.29 -22.29 12.24
C THR A 162 11.83 -23.51 11.48
N ASN A 163 11.21 -23.85 10.36
CA ASN A 163 11.88 -24.65 9.36
C ASN A 163 12.65 -23.69 8.44
N LEU A 164 13.92 -23.99 8.18
CA LEU A 164 14.69 -23.32 7.12
C LEU A 164 14.24 -23.83 5.74
N ALA A 165 12.93 -24.02 5.56
CA ALA A 165 12.33 -24.67 4.41
C ALA A 165 12.35 -23.80 3.14
N ARG A 166 12.98 -22.62 3.20
CA ARG A 166 13.08 -21.65 2.10
C ARG A 166 11.69 -21.36 1.53
N LEU A 167 10.83 -20.84 2.38
CA LEU A 167 9.45 -20.51 2.03
C LEU A 167 9.41 -19.35 1.01
N PRO A 168 8.43 -19.33 0.09
CA PRO A 168 8.19 -18.16 -0.75
C PRO A 168 7.98 -16.91 0.13
N VAL A 169 8.47 -15.76 -0.35
CA VAL A 169 8.38 -14.48 0.35
C VAL A 169 7.44 -13.57 -0.41
N PHE A 170 6.49 -12.97 0.29
CA PHE A 170 5.49 -12.06 -0.23
C PHE A 170 5.69 -10.68 0.38
N VAL A 171 6.10 -9.71 -0.42
CA VAL A 171 6.41 -8.34 0.01
C VAL A 171 5.28 -7.41 -0.42
N PHE A 172 4.57 -6.87 0.55
CA PHE A 172 3.39 -6.03 0.37
C PHE A 172 3.69 -4.54 0.48
N PHE A 173 3.23 -3.79 -0.51
CA PHE A 173 3.23 -2.34 -0.55
C PHE A 173 1.79 -1.80 -0.46
N HIS A 174 1.52 -1.04 0.60
CA HIS A 174 0.20 -0.46 0.82
C HIS A 174 -0.18 0.57 -0.29
N GLY A 175 -1.48 0.79 -0.45
CA GLY A 175 -2.05 1.77 -1.40
C GLY A 175 -1.83 3.23 -1.01
N GLY A 176 -2.66 4.12 -1.58
CA GLY A 176 -2.84 5.49 -1.07
C GLY A 176 -2.27 6.58 -1.94
N GLY A 177 -2.30 6.37 -3.25
CA GLY A 177 -1.95 7.38 -4.25
C GLY A 177 -0.55 7.98 -4.06
N LEU A 178 0.38 7.22 -3.45
CA LEU A 178 1.72 7.64 -3.05
C LEU A 178 1.78 8.72 -1.95
N THR A 179 0.64 9.21 -1.44
CA THR A 179 0.57 10.31 -0.47
C THR A 179 0.20 9.86 0.93
N SER A 180 -0.41 8.68 1.06
CA SER A 180 -0.94 8.18 2.33
C SER A 180 -0.87 6.66 2.47
N GLY A 181 -0.98 6.21 3.72
CA GLY A 181 -1.11 4.81 4.08
C GLY A 181 -0.08 4.35 5.10
N SER A 182 -0.29 3.14 5.59
CA SER A 182 0.54 2.54 6.62
C SER A 182 0.32 1.04 6.68
N THR A 183 1.37 0.29 7.01
CA THR A 183 1.34 -1.11 7.40
C THR A 183 1.47 -1.29 8.91
N SER A 184 1.42 -0.20 9.69
CA SER A 184 1.48 -0.20 11.17
C SER A 184 0.14 -0.57 11.82
N SER A 185 -0.52 -1.62 11.34
CA SER A 185 -1.76 -2.16 11.90
C SER A 185 -1.87 -3.65 11.62
N ASP A 186 -2.61 -4.37 12.47
CA ASP A 186 -2.82 -5.81 12.29
C ASP A 186 -3.71 -6.12 11.07
N SER A 187 -4.49 -5.15 10.58
CA SER A 187 -5.27 -5.30 9.34
C SER A 187 -4.43 -5.52 8.08
N TYR A 188 -3.17 -5.07 8.05
CA TYR A 188 -2.19 -5.34 6.99
C TYR A 188 -1.20 -6.46 7.33
N ASN A 189 -1.34 -7.07 8.51
CA ASN A 189 -0.45 -8.11 9.03
C ASN A 189 -1.28 -9.23 9.67
N THR A 190 -2.20 -9.77 8.90
CA THR A 190 -3.05 -10.91 9.28
C THR A 190 -2.25 -12.23 9.16
N PRO A 191 -2.64 -13.29 9.89
CA PRO A 191 -1.86 -14.52 9.97
C PRO A 191 -2.06 -15.47 8.78
N LEU A 192 -3.08 -15.25 7.94
CA LEU A 192 -3.55 -16.22 6.97
C LEU A 192 -2.48 -16.61 5.94
N MET A 193 -1.80 -15.65 5.33
CA MET A 193 -0.73 -15.94 4.36
C MET A 193 0.43 -16.77 4.96
N ALA A 194 0.83 -16.44 6.19
CA ALA A 194 1.84 -17.19 6.93
C ALA A 194 1.37 -18.61 7.29
N GLN A 195 0.09 -18.81 7.59
CA GLN A 195 -0.48 -20.14 7.84
C GLN A 195 -0.48 -21.05 6.60
N HIS A 196 -0.49 -20.45 5.40
CA HIS A 196 -0.25 -21.15 4.14
C HIS A 196 1.24 -21.33 3.82
N GLY A 197 2.17 -21.09 4.75
CA GLY A 197 3.60 -21.34 4.53
C GLY A 197 4.23 -20.35 3.54
N VAL A 198 3.79 -19.10 3.59
CA VAL A 198 4.37 -17.99 2.82
C VAL A 198 4.81 -16.90 3.80
N ILE A 199 6.04 -16.42 3.68
CA ILE A 199 6.49 -15.31 4.54
C ILE A 199 5.84 -14.01 4.06
N TRP A 200 5.21 -13.29 4.97
CA TRP A 200 4.64 -11.97 4.70
C TRP A 200 5.59 -10.89 5.17
N VAL A 201 5.87 -9.91 4.30
CA VAL A 201 6.68 -8.73 4.62
C VAL A 201 5.88 -7.49 4.24
N SER A 202 5.59 -6.61 5.19
CA SER A 202 4.90 -5.35 4.92
C SER A 202 5.85 -4.17 5.13
N VAL A 203 5.87 -3.21 4.20
CA VAL A 203 6.93 -2.18 4.13
C VAL A 203 6.37 -0.76 4.29
N GLN A 204 6.88 -0.03 5.28
CA GLN A 204 6.73 1.42 5.38
C GLN A 204 7.79 2.12 4.54
N HIS A 205 7.47 3.28 3.97
CA HIS A 205 8.35 4.05 3.09
C HIS A 205 7.90 5.52 3.06
N ARG A 206 8.75 6.40 2.53
CA ARG A 206 8.37 7.82 2.39
C ARG A 206 7.25 8.00 1.36
N LEU A 207 6.36 8.96 1.66
CA LEU A 207 5.17 9.29 0.88
C LEU A 207 5.11 10.80 0.60
N GLY A 208 4.23 11.19 -0.33
CA GLY A 208 3.88 12.57 -0.62
C GLY A 208 5.11 13.43 -0.97
N PRO A 209 5.14 14.72 -0.59
CA PRO A 209 6.30 15.58 -0.86
C PRO A 209 7.59 15.12 -0.18
N LEU A 210 7.50 14.36 0.91
CA LEU A 210 8.69 13.86 1.62
C LEU A 210 9.33 12.66 0.89
N GLY A 211 8.54 11.90 0.14
CA GLY A 211 9.00 10.78 -0.69
C GLY A 211 9.25 11.13 -2.16
N PHE A 212 8.58 12.15 -2.70
CA PHE A 212 8.49 12.34 -4.15
C PHE A 212 8.77 13.75 -4.69
N MET A 213 9.20 14.69 -3.85
CA MET A 213 9.57 16.02 -4.34
C MET A 213 10.90 15.99 -5.10
N ALA A 214 10.90 16.47 -6.34
CA ALA A 214 12.10 16.85 -7.08
C ALA A 214 12.33 18.36 -6.95
N HIS A 215 13.56 18.83 -7.01
CA HIS A 215 13.90 20.26 -6.94
C HIS A 215 15.31 20.48 -7.52
N PRO A 216 15.61 21.62 -8.20
CA PRO A 216 16.92 21.84 -8.82
C PRO A 216 18.11 21.66 -7.85
N ALA A 217 18.02 22.21 -6.63
CA ALA A 217 19.04 21.98 -5.60
C ALA A 217 19.20 20.51 -5.18
N LEU A 218 18.12 19.72 -5.17
CA LEU A 218 18.19 18.28 -4.85
C LEU A 218 18.87 17.51 -5.98
N THR A 219 18.52 17.82 -7.22
CA THR A 219 19.17 17.27 -8.42
C THR A 219 20.65 17.60 -8.45
N ALA A 220 21.03 18.84 -8.11
CA ALA A 220 22.42 19.28 -8.05
C ALA A 220 23.23 18.66 -6.89
N GLU A 221 22.60 18.39 -5.74
CA GLU A 221 23.25 17.69 -4.62
C GLU A 221 23.45 16.20 -4.91
N SER A 222 22.60 15.61 -5.76
CA SER A 222 22.60 14.19 -6.09
C SER A 222 23.79 13.83 -6.98
N PRO A 223 24.66 12.87 -6.59
CA PRO A 223 25.75 12.39 -7.45
C PRO A 223 25.27 11.79 -8.77
N GLN A 224 24.00 11.41 -8.86
CA GLN A 224 23.36 10.85 -10.05
C GLN A 224 22.65 11.90 -10.91
N GLY A 225 22.62 13.17 -10.50
CA GLY A 225 21.87 14.21 -11.19
C GLY A 225 20.36 13.92 -11.22
N ALA A 226 19.83 13.32 -10.16
CA ALA A 226 18.46 12.79 -10.09
C ALA A 226 17.78 13.17 -8.76
N SER A 227 16.47 13.45 -8.78
CA SER A 227 15.64 13.70 -7.59
C SER A 227 14.17 13.27 -7.80
N GLY A 228 13.40 13.13 -6.71
CA GLY A 228 11.94 12.92 -6.76
C GLY A 228 11.41 11.49 -6.62
N ASN A 229 12.25 10.45 -6.53
CA ASN A 229 11.79 9.05 -6.38
C ASN A 229 12.21 8.40 -5.05
N TYR A 230 12.42 9.18 -4.00
CA TYR A 230 12.96 8.68 -2.72
C TYR A 230 12.09 7.61 -2.07
N GLY A 231 10.77 7.76 -2.13
CA GLY A 231 9.82 6.76 -1.65
C GLY A 231 9.96 5.42 -2.38
N THR A 232 10.36 5.41 -3.65
CA THR A 232 10.64 4.16 -4.36
C THR A 232 12.05 3.62 -4.07
N LEU A 233 13.04 4.50 -3.89
CA LEU A 233 14.37 4.10 -3.44
C LEU A 233 14.32 3.40 -2.08
N ASP A 234 13.38 3.81 -1.20
CA ASP A 234 13.09 3.13 0.06
C ASP A 234 12.62 1.68 -0.16
N LEU A 235 11.71 1.46 -1.11
CA LEU A 235 11.24 0.11 -1.46
C LEU A 235 12.36 -0.77 -2.02
N ILE A 236 13.24 -0.19 -2.85
CA ILE A 236 14.43 -0.89 -3.35
C ILE A 236 15.35 -1.28 -2.18
N ALA A 237 15.57 -0.39 -1.21
CA ALA A 237 16.34 -0.70 -0.01
C ALA A 237 15.68 -1.76 0.87
N ALA A 238 14.35 -1.74 1.01
CA ALA A 238 13.61 -2.78 1.72
C ALA A 238 13.75 -4.14 1.02
N LEU A 239 13.71 -4.20 -0.31
CA LEU A 239 13.93 -5.44 -1.07
C LEU A 239 15.39 -5.92 -0.98
N GLN A 240 16.37 -5.02 -0.94
CA GLN A 240 17.76 -5.37 -0.65
C GLN A 240 17.91 -5.97 0.76
N TRP A 241 17.20 -5.41 1.75
CA TRP A 241 17.15 -5.97 3.10
C TRP A 241 16.52 -7.37 3.08
N VAL A 242 15.40 -7.57 2.38
CA VAL A 242 14.76 -8.89 2.22
C VAL A 242 15.74 -9.89 1.62
N LYS A 243 16.40 -9.54 0.51
CA LYS A 243 17.40 -10.39 -0.14
C LYS A 243 18.53 -10.82 0.81
N LYS A 244 18.95 -9.94 1.71
CA LYS A 244 20.05 -10.19 2.64
C LYS A 244 19.62 -10.97 3.89
N ASN A 245 18.40 -10.76 4.38
CA ASN A 245 18.00 -11.17 5.73
C ASN A 245 16.90 -12.22 5.79
N ILE A 246 16.06 -12.36 4.76
CA ILE A 246 14.81 -13.14 4.88
C ILE A 246 15.04 -14.63 5.12
N ALA A 247 16.21 -15.16 4.75
CA ALA A 247 16.62 -16.53 5.04
C ALA A 247 16.65 -16.83 6.55
N ALA A 248 17.02 -15.84 7.38
CA ALA A 248 17.02 -15.98 8.83
C ALA A 248 15.59 -16.13 9.41
N PHE A 249 14.57 -15.68 8.67
CA PHE A 249 13.15 -15.82 9.00
C PHE A 249 12.51 -17.08 8.37
N GLY A 250 13.31 -17.92 7.68
CA GLY A 250 12.85 -19.13 6.98
C GLY A 250 12.52 -18.95 5.50
N GLY A 251 12.72 -17.75 4.94
CA GLY A 251 12.33 -17.40 3.58
C GLY A 251 13.37 -17.71 2.53
N ASP A 252 12.93 -17.80 1.28
CA ASP A 252 13.82 -17.90 0.13
C ASP A 252 14.07 -16.52 -0.50
N PRO A 253 15.29 -15.96 -0.40
CA PRO A 253 15.62 -14.69 -1.07
C PRO A 253 15.59 -14.77 -2.61
N ASN A 254 15.55 -15.98 -3.17
CA ASN A 254 15.42 -16.26 -4.61
C ASN A 254 13.98 -16.61 -5.02
N ASN A 255 13.00 -16.47 -4.12
CA ASN A 255 11.58 -16.68 -4.41
C ASN A 255 10.71 -15.58 -3.78
N VAL A 256 10.94 -14.36 -4.24
CA VAL A 256 10.30 -13.14 -3.72
C VAL A 256 9.22 -12.66 -4.68
N THR A 257 8.01 -12.47 -4.18
CA THR A 257 6.86 -11.88 -4.89
C THR A 257 6.61 -10.50 -4.33
N ILE A 258 6.60 -9.48 -5.18
CA ILE A 258 6.13 -8.15 -4.79
C ILE A 258 4.64 -7.99 -5.10
N ASN A 259 3.91 -7.34 -4.21
CA ASN A 259 2.48 -7.09 -4.35
C ASN A 259 2.12 -5.69 -3.88
N GLY A 260 1.12 -5.09 -4.50
CA GLY A 260 0.51 -3.89 -3.97
C GLY A 260 -0.81 -3.56 -4.63
N GLN A 261 -1.66 -2.86 -3.86
CA GLN A 261 -2.98 -2.42 -4.30
C GLN A 261 -3.01 -0.90 -4.51
N SER A 262 -3.70 -0.41 -5.55
CA SER A 262 -3.81 1.02 -5.86
C SER A 262 -2.44 1.68 -6.06
N GLY A 263 -2.10 2.72 -5.30
CA GLY A 263 -0.75 3.29 -5.22
C GLY A 263 0.34 2.25 -4.91
N GLY A 264 -0.01 1.13 -4.26
CA GLY A 264 0.84 -0.05 -4.09
C GLY A 264 1.12 -0.77 -5.41
N GLY A 265 0.11 -0.94 -6.25
CA GLY A 265 0.28 -1.49 -7.60
C GLY A 265 1.10 -0.56 -8.49
N MET A 266 0.93 0.77 -8.34
CA MET A 266 1.80 1.76 -8.99
C MET A 266 3.27 1.58 -8.56
N LYS A 267 3.54 1.23 -7.30
CA LYS A 267 4.90 0.94 -6.79
C LYS A 267 5.47 -0.33 -7.41
N VAL A 268 4.64 -1.37 -7.55
CA VAL A 268 5.01 -2.60 -8.27
C VAL A 268 5.40 -2.29 -9.72
N ASN A 269 4.63 -1.47 -10.43
CA ASN A 269 4.95 -1.09 -11.81
C ASN A 269 6.26 -0.30 -11.91
N PHE A 270 6.53 0.62 -10.97
CA PHE A 270 7.82 1.30 -10.94
C PHE A 270 8.97 0.30 -10.74
N LEU A 271 8.83 -0.63 -9.79
CA LEU A 271 9.86 -1.64 -9.53
C LEU A 271 10.05 -2.59 -10.72
N MET A 272 8.99 -2.92 -11.46
CA MET A 272 9.07 -3.62 -12.73
C MET A 272 9.87 -2.82 -13.76
N ALA A 273 9.70 -1.50 -13.83
CA ALA A 273 10.39 -0.64 -14.79
C ALA A 273 11.82 -0.24 -14.37
N SER A 274 12.14 -0.28 -13.08
CA SER A 274 13.41 0.23 -12.57
C SER A 274 14.55 -0.78 -12.74
N PRO A 275 15.68 -0.39 -13.37
CA PRO A 275 16.86 -1.25 -13.44
C PRO A 275 17.48 -1.50 -12.06
N LEU A 276 17.27 -0.60 -11.09
CA LEU A 276 17.80 -0.71 -9.73
C LEU A 276 17.13 -1.84 -8.92
N ALA A 277 15.95 -2.30 -9.35
CA ALA A 277 15.23 -3.39 -8.69
C ALA A 277 15.55 -4.77 -9.30
N LYS A 278 16.41 -4.84 -10.33
CA LYS A 278 16.72 -6.07 -11.05
C LYS A 278 17.30 -7.16 -10.13
N GLY A 279 16.66 -8.33 -10.14
CA GLY A 279 17.06 -9.48 -9.34
C GLY A 279 16.82 -9.33 -7.84
N LEU A 280 15.93 -8.41 -7.44
CA LEU A 280 15.44 -8.29 -6.05
C LEU A 280 14.08 -8.98 -5.84
N PHE A 281 13.34 -9.25 -6.91
CA PHE A 281 12.09 -9.99 -6.90
C PHE A 281 12.00 -10.91 -8.11
N HIS A 282 11.08 -11.86 -8.03
CA HIS A 282 10.97 -13.00 -8.95
C HIS A 282 9.56 -13.18 -9.48
N LYS A 283 8.58 -12.46 -8.93
CA LYS A 283 7.18 -12.40 -9.34
C LYS A 283 6.60 -11.05 -8.91
N ALA A 284 5.57 -10.58 -9.61
CA ALA A 284 4.94 -9.31 -9.32
C ALA A 284 3.41 -9.39 -9.43
N ILE A 285 2.70 -8.69 -8.56
CA ILE A 285 1.24 -8.58 -8.56
C ILE A 285 0.86 -7.09 -8.43
N CYS A 286 0.16 -6.57 -9.42
CA CYS A 286 -0.34 -5.20 -9.46
C CYS A 286 -1.86 -5.21 -9.35
N GLN A 287 -2.39 -4.91 -8.16
CA GLN A 287 -3.83 -4.90 -7.90
C GLN A 287 -4.40 -3.49 -8.05
N SER A 288 -5.35 -3.29 -8.97
CA SER A 288 -6.05 -2.01 -9.16
C SER A 288 -5.13 -0.78 -9.24
N GLY A 289 -3.92 -0.95 -9.79
CA GLY A 289 -2.85 0.04 -9.68
C GLY A 289 -2.03 0.20 -10.95
N PHE A 290 -2.58 -0.26 -12.09
CA PHE A 290 -1.88 -0.28 -13.36
C PHE A 290 -1.80 1.13 -13.97
N SER A 291 -0.96 1.98 -13.37
CA SER A 291 -0.56 3.27 -13.92
C SER A 291 0.86 3.18 -14.45
N THR A 292 1.08 3.83 -15.59
CA THR A 292 2.40 4.02 -16.21
C THR A 292 2.78 5.51 -16.28
N ALA A 293 2.04 6.36 -15.58
CA ALA A 293 2.25 7.81 -15.58
C ALA A 293 3.52 8.21 -14.81
N SER A 294 4.24 9.18 -15.37
CA SER A 294 5.46 9.77 -14.79
C SER A 294 5.67 11.18 -15.35
N ASN A 295 6.27 12.07 -14.56
CA ASN A 295 6.67 13.41 -15.00
C ASN A 295 8.10 13.39 -15.56
N SER A 296 8.43 14.32 -16.46
CA SER A 296 9.85 14.63 -16.72
C SER A 296 10.50 15.20 -15.46
N LEU A 297 11.82 15.04 -15.31
CA LEU A 297 12.57 15.68 -14.22
C LEU A 297 12.31 17.19 -14.15
N SER A 298 12.35 17.88 -15.30
CA SER A 298 12.09 19.33 -15.37
C SER A 298 10.71 19.72 -14.83
N ARG A 299 9.67 18.94 -15.15
CA ARG A 299 8.30 19.21 -14.66
C ARG A 299 8.19 18.93 -13.17
N ALA A 300 8.83 17.87 -12.68
CA ALA A 300 8.85 17.54 -11.27
C ALA A 300 9.60 18.62 -10.45
N GLU A 301 10.72 19.13 -10.96
CA GLU A 301 11.47 20.24 -10.37
C GLU A 301 10.67 21.55 -10.34
N GLU A 302 9.94 21.87 -11.41
CA GLU A 302 9.03 23.02 -11.44
C GLU A 302 7.98 22.93 -10.33
N MET A 303 7.36 21.76 -10.16
CA MET A 303 6.41 21.53 -9.05
C MET A 303 7.09 21.66 -7.67
N GLY A 304 8.33 21.20 -7.53
CA GLY A 304 9.10 21.38 -6.30
C GLY A 304 9.39 22.83 -5.98
N VAL A 305 9.74 23.65 -6.98
CA VAL A 305 9.95 25.10 -6.82
C VAL A 305 8.64 25.78 -6.41
N ASN A 306 7.51 25.41 -7.01
CA ASN A 306 6.21 25.95 -6.63
C ASN A 306 5.84 25.57 -5.18
N LEU A 307 6.12 24.34 -4.76
CA LEU A 307 5.94 23.92 -3.36
C LEU A 307 6.86 24.69 -2.41
N ALA A 308 8.12 24.91 -2.79
CA ALA A 308 9.07 25.71 -2.02
C ALA A 308 8.57 27.16 -1.85
N ALA A 309 8.05 27.76 -2.91
CA ALA A 309 7.47 29.10 -2.88
C ALA A 309 6.26 29.20 -1.93
N LYS A 310 5.40 28.17 -1.87
CA LYS A 310 4.30 28.08 -0.88
C LYS A 310 4.80 28.05 0.56
N LEU A 311 6.02 27.59 0.79
CA LEU A 311 6.69 27.54 2.10
C LEU A 311 7.51 28.81 2.41
N GLY A 312 7.45 29.82 1.53
CA GLY A 312 8.20 31.07 1.65
C GLY A 312 9.66 30.96 1.19
N VAL A 313 10.06 29.84 0.57
CA VAL A 313 11.44 29.61 0.11
C VAL A 313 11.53 29.87 -1.39
N THR A 314 12.28 30.90 -1.78
CA THR A 314 12.42 31.32 -3.20
C THR A 314 13.82 31.07 -3.77
N ASP A 315 14.82 30.87 -2.91
CA ASP A 315 16.15 30.45 -3.34
C ASP A 315 16.11 28.99 -3.80
N THR A 316 16.49 28.75 -5.06
CA THR A 316 16.53 27.41 -5.65
C THR A 316 17.89 26.73 -5.50
N GLY A 317 18.85 27.36 -4.81
CA GLY A 317 20.18 26.85 -4.50
C GLY A 317 20.31 26.16 -3.15
N ALA A 318 21.55 26.00 -2.69
CA ALA A 318 21.87 25.25 -1.47
C ALA A 318 21.33 25.87 -0.18
N ALA A 319 21.24 27.21 -0.09
CA ALA A 319 20.71 27.87 1.11
C ALA A 319 19.19 27.70 1.20
N GLY A 320 18.46 27.83 0.09
CA GLY A 320 17.03 27.49 0.04
C GLY A 320 16.76 26.02 0.36
N LEU A 321 17.60 25.08 -0.11
CA LEU A 321 17.47 23.66 0.28
C LEU A 321 17.67 23.45 1.79
N ALA A 322 18.62 24.16 2.41
CA ALA A 322 18.80 24.13 3.86
C ALA A 322 17.56 24.66 4.59
N GLU A 323 16.94 25.74 4.10
CA GLU A 323 15.68 26.25 4.65
C GLU A 323 14.53 25.24 4.52
N LEU A 324 14.39 24.60 3.36
CA LEU A 324 13.37 23.56 3.13
C LEU A 324 13.56 22.36 4.07
N ARG A 325 14.80 21.94 4.34
CA ARG A 325 15.11 20.88 5.32
C ARG A 325 14.82 21.31 6.76
N ALA A 326 14.83 22.60 7.05
CA ALA A 326 14.49 23.13 8.38
C ALA A 326 12.96 23.22 8.62
N LYS A 327 12.12 23.23 7.57
CA LYS A 327 10.66 23.19 7.73
C LYS A 327 10.22 21.89 8.42
N THR A 328 9.14 21.96 9.18
CA THR A 328 8.49 20.78 9.73
C THR A 328 7.82 19.95 8.63
N TRP A 329 7.63 18.65 8.86
CA TRP A 329 6.90 17.82 7.91
C TRP A 329 5.44 18.30 7.76
N GLN A 330 4.85 18.85 8.82
CA GLN A 330 3.49 19.39 8.81
C GLN A 330 3.37 20.56 7.83
N GLU A 331 4.31 21.50 7.85
CA GLU A 331 4.32 22.64 6.92
C GLU A 331 4.40 22.16 5.47
N ILE A 332 5.35 21.24 5.18
CA ILE A 332 5.58 20.72 3.82
C ILE A 332 4.34 20.00 3.30
N VAL A 333 3.81 19.05 4.09
CA VAL A 333 2.65 18.25 3.71
C VAL A 333 1.39 19.10 3.58
N THR A 334 1.21 20.09 4.46
CA THR A 334 0.08 21.03 4.38
C THR A 334 0.19 21.86 3.10
N ALA A 335 1.35 22.48 2.84
CA ALA A 335 1.58 23.30 1.64
C ALA A 335 1.35 22.51 0.34
N ALA A 336 1.75 21.23 0.31
CA ALA A 336 1.53 20.35 -0.84
C ALA A 336 0.06 20.02 -1.11
N ASN A 337 -0.82 20.18 -0.11
CA ASN A 337 -2.27 19.93 -0.24
C ASN A 337 -3.10 21.21 -0.43
N VAL A 338 -2.47 22.40 -0.37
CA VAL A 338 -3.13 23.69 -0.60
C VAL A 338 -3.35 23.92 -2.10
N ALA A 339 -4.57 24.28 -2.48
CA ALA A 339 -4.93 24.64 -3.85
C ALA A 339 -4.13 25.87 -4.36
N PRO A 340 -3.88 25.96 -5.68
CA PRO A 340 -4.27 25.03 -6.72
C PRO A 340 -3.38 23.78 -6.76
N ARG A 341 -3.99 22.60 -6.99
CA ARG A 341 -3.28 21.30 -7.05
C ARG A 341 -2.22 21.19 -8.16
N PRO A 342 -2.37 21.85 -9.35
CA PRO A 342 -1.32 21.85 -10.38
C PRO A 342 0.05 22.37 -9.94
N ASP A 343 0.13 23.14 -8.85
CA ASP A 343 1.40 23.65 -8.32
C ASP A 343 2.28 22.51 -7.80
N TYR A 344 1.69 21.50 -7.16
CA TYR A 344 2.39 20.30 -6.73
C TYR A 344 1.44 19.11 -6.69
N THR A 345 1.77 18.06 -7.44
CA THR A 345 1.10 16.77 -7.38
C THR A 345 2.15 15.68 -7.21
N THR A 346 1.94 14.79 -6.25
CA THR A 346 2.85 13.65 -6.00
C THR A 346 2.78 12.69 -7.19
N GLY A 347 3.94 12.30 -7.71
CA GLY A 347 4.03 11.35 -8.81
C GLY A 347 5.48 10.93 -9.05
N TYR A 348 5.66 9.92 -9.91
CA TYR A 348 6.99 9.47 -10.29
C TYR A 348 7.70 10.44 -11.22
N THR A 349 9.02 10.45 -11.14
CA THR A 349 9.89 11.30 -11.96
C THR A 349 10.74 10.43 -12.87
N VAL A 350 10.77 10.71 -14.17
CA VAL A 350 11.78 10.17 -15.08
C VAL A 350 13.08 10.92 -14.78
N ASP A 351 13.90 10.33 -13.92
CA ASP A 351 15.08 10.96 -13.32
C ASP A 351 16.39 10.51 -13.98
N GLY A 352 16.32 9.64 -15.00
CA GLY A 352 17.48 9.16 -15.73
C GLY A 352 18.31 8.12 -14.97
N TRP A 353 17.94 7.77 -13.74
CA TRP A 353 18.69 6.85 -12.88
C TRP A 353 17.83 5.73 -12.30
N SER A 354 16.89 6.07 -11.42
CA SER A 354 15.98 5.09 -10.82
C SER A 354 14.84 4.75 -11.76
N LEU A 355 14.43 5.70 -12.60
CA LEU A 355 13.50 5.53 -13.70
C LEU A 355 14.10 6.21 -14.96
N PRO A 356 14.75 5.43 -15.85
CA PRO A 356 15.50 5.99 -16.98
C PRO A 356 14.62 6.54 -18.11
N ASP A 357 13.40 6.03 -18.25
CA ASP A 357 12.39 6.48 -19.21
C ASP A 357 10.99 6.29 -18.56
N THR A 358 9.94 6.78 -19.19
CA THR A 358 8.56 6.51 -18.76
C THR A 358 8.33 5.00 -18.65
N MET A 359 7.55 4.59 -17.64
CA MET A 359 7.20 3.16 -17.47
C MET A 359 6.50 2.61 -18.72
N ALA A 360 5.74 3.44 -19.41
CA ALA A 360 5.10 3.12 -20.67
C ALA A 360 6.14 2.68 -21.73
N ASN A 361 7.13 3.53 -22.02
CA ASN A 361 8.18 3.21 -23.00
C ASN A 361 8.97 1.96 -22.61
N ILE A 362 9.31 1.83 -21.32
CA ILE A 362 10.03 0.65 -20.80
C ILE A 362 9.23 -0.64 -21.06
N PHE A 363 7.92 -0.62 -20.79
CA PHE A 363 7.04 -1.77 -21.00
C PHE A 363 6.83 -2.08 -22.49
N ASP A 364 6.67 -1.05 -23.33
CA ASP A 364 6.52 -1.23 -24.78
C ASP A 364 7.79 -1.76 -25.44
N ALA A 365 8.95 -1.42 -24.89
CA ALA A 365 10.25 -1.89 -25.37
C ALA A 365 10.65 -3.27 -24.78
N GLY A 366 9.86 -3.85 -23.88
CA GLY A 366 10.20 -5.12 -23.22
C GLY A 366 11.40 -5.02 -22.27
N GLN A 367 11.68 -3.82 -21.75
CA GLN A 367 12.86 -3.54 -20.91
C GLN A 367 12.59 -3.68 -19.41
N GLN A 368 11.35 -3.95 -19.01
CA GLN A 368 10.99 -4.25 -17.63
C GLN A 368 11.72 -5.50 -17.11
N ASN A 369 11.76 -5.64 -15.78
CA ASN A 369 12.12 -6.88 -15.12
C ASN A 369 11.14 -8.00 -15.54
N ASP A 370 11.62 -8.92 -16.38
CA ASP A 370 10.84 -10.03 -16.91
C ASP A 370 10.65 -11.14 -15.85
N VAL A 371 9.51 -11.09 -15.17
CA VAL A 371 9.08 -12.07 -14.15
C VAL A 371 7.60 -12.40 -14.33
N PRO A 372 7.11 -13.55 -13.82
CA PRO A 372 5.68 -13.82 -13.79
C PRO A 372 4.91 -12.67 -13.15
N TYR A 373 3.87 -12.19 -13.84
CA TYR A 373 3.20 -10.94 -13.49
C TYR A 373 1.68 -11.09 -13.51
N MET A 374 1.03 -10.67 -12.43
CA MET A 374 -0.42 -10.67 -12.30
C MET A 374 -0.95 -9.25 -12.20
N VAL A 375 -1.99 -8.93 -12.98
CA VAL A 375 -2.68 -7.64 -12.95
C VAL A 375 -4.12 -7.86 -12.53
N SER A 376 -4.69 -6.94 -11.77
CA SER A 376 -6.12 -6.96 -11.50
C SER A 376 -6.78 -5.59 -11.50
N VAL A 377 -8.10 -5.64 -11.63
CA VAL A 377 -9.01 -4.50 -11.47
C VAL A 377 -10.27 -4.96 -10.75
N ALA A 378 -10.89 -4.06 -9.99
CA ALA A 378 -12.23 -4.25 -9.47
C ALA A 378 -13.27 -4.03 -10.59
N SER A 379 -14.45 -4.67 -10.48
CA SER A 379 -15.52 -4.55 -11.47
C SER A 379 -16.04 -3.11 -11.61
N GLU A 380 -15.96 -2.33 -10.54
CA GLU A 380 -16.20 -0.89 -10.50
C GLU A 380 -15.01 -0.13 -9.91
N GLU A 381 -13.97 0.04 -10.72
CA GLU A 381 -12.88 0.95 -10.38
C GLU A 381 -13.37 2.40 -10.18
N ILE A 382 -12.72 3.09 -9.24
CA ILE A 382 -12.96 4.49 -8.88
C ILE A 382 -11.69 5.28 -9.10
N GLU A 383 -11.81 6.46 -9.72
CA GLU A 383 -10.83 7.53 -9.52
C GLU A 383 -11.36 8.55 -8.50
N VAL A 384 -10.59 8.77 -7.44
CA VAL A 384 -10.90 9.68 -6.32
C VAL A 384 -10.99 11.12 -6.82
N GLY A 385 -12.16 11.74 -6.70
CA GLY A 385 -12.35 13.18 -6.97
C GLY A 385 -13.28 13.52 -8.15
N GLY A 386 -13.88 12.52 -8.81
CA GLY A 386 -14.83 12.78 -9.89
C GLY A 386 -14.91 11.66 -10.93
N TYR A 387 -15.25 10.45 -10.48
CA TYR A 387 -15.93 9.37 -11.21
C TYR A 387 -15.54 9.13 -12.68
N VAL A 388 -14.33 8.65 -12.92
CA VAL A 388 -14.01 7.93 -14.16
C VAL A 388 -13.84 6.45 -13.82
N TYR A 389 -14.73 5.61 -14.35
CA TYR A 389 -14.57 4.16 -14.34
C TYR A 389 -13.39 3.78 -15.24
N ILE A 390 -12.44 2.99 -14.73
CA ILE A 390 -11.34 2.44 -15.54
C ILE A 390 -11.70 1.00 -15.92
N PRO A 391 -12.25 0.75 -17.13
CA PRO A 391 -12.51 -0.60 -17.59
C PRO A 391 -11.21 -1.38 -17.83
N PRO A 392 -11.24 -2.72 -17.77
CA PRO A 392 -10.17 -3.57 -18.31
C PRO A 392 -9.67 -3.14 -19.70
N ALA A 393 -10.58 -2.72 -20.58
CA ALA A 393 -10.27 -2.19 -21.91
C ALA A 393 -9.29 -0.99 -21.91
N ALA A 394 -9.23 -0.21 -20.83
CA ALA A 394 -8.32 0.93 -20.72
C ALA A 394 -6.85 0.52 -20.51
N ILE A 395 -6.61 -0.61 -19.85
CA ILE A 395 -5.26 -1.14 -19.60
C ILE A 395 -4.87 -2.29 -20.53
N GLY A 396 -5.87 -2.93 -21.14
CA GLY A 396 -5.73 -4.09 -22.03
C GLY A 396 -4.72 -3.93 -23.17
N PRO A 397 -4.70 -2.81 -23.93
CA PRO A 397 -3.72 -2.60 -24.99
C PRO A 397 -2.27 -2.67 -24.48
N ARG A 398 -1.99 -2.10 -23.30
CA ARG A 398 -0.66 -2.16 -22.69
C ARG A 398 -0.33 -3.58 -22.24
N MET A 399 -1.29 -4.27 -21.63
CA MET A 399 -1.12 -5.65 -21.20
C MET A 399 -0.85 -6.58 -22.39
N LEU A 400 -1.47 -6.34 -23.55
CA LEU A 400 -1.15 -7.08 -24.78
C LEU A 400 0.30 -6.87 -25.19
N THR A 401 0.75 -5.60 -25.28
CA THR A 401 2.15 -5.29 -25.63
C THR A 401 3.11 -5.98 -24.67
N MET A 402 2.87 -5.87 -23.36
CA MET A 402 3.69 -6.53 -22.35
C MET A 402 3.70 -8.06 -22.54
N SER A 403 2.53 -8.68 -22.73
CA SER A 403 2.44 -10.14 -22.88
C SER A 403 3.13 -10.67 -24.14
N GLY A 404 3.25 -9.83 -25.18
CA GLY A 404 3.99 -10.14 -26.40
C GLY A 404 5.51 -10.00 -26.26
N ASN A 405 5.97 -9.17 -25.32
CA ASN A 405 7.40 -8.86 -25.13
C ASN A 405 8.04 -9.55 -23.91
N MET A 406 7.24 -10.14 -23.02
CA MET A 406 7.73 -10.90 -21.87
C MET A 406 7.93 -12.38 -22.20
N ASN A 407 9.00 -12.99 -21.69
CA ASN A 407 9.14 -14.44 -21.71
C ASN A 407 8.32 -15.09 -20.59
N SER A 408 8.13 -14.37 -19.48
CA SER A 408 7.35 -14.84 -18.34
C SER A 408 5.84 -14.79 -18.59
N ASN A 409 5.11 -15.64 -17.88
CA ASN A 409 3.65 -15.66 -17.97
C ASN A 409 3.02 -14.43 -17.31
N MET A 410 2.02 -13.86 -17.97
CA MET A 410 1.13 -12.85 -17.40
C MET A 410 -0.22 -13.46 -17.03
N TYR A 411 -0.89 -12.90 -16.03
CA TYR A 411 -2.22 -13.31 -15.58
C TYR A 411 -3.07 -12.05 -15.29
N ALA A 412 -4.36 -12.08 -15.60
CA ALA A 412 -5.30 -10.99 -15.32
C ALA A 412 -6.51 -11.47 -14.50
N TYR A 413 -6.90 -10.79 -13.42
CA TYR A 413 -8.19 -11.06 -12.76
C TYR A 413 -9.06 -9.81 -12.65
N ILE A 414 -10.37 -10.01 -12.68
CA ILE A 414 -11.36 -8.99 -12.36
C ILE A 414 -12.03 -9.41 -11.05
N PHE A 415 -12.04 -8.53 -10.06
CA PHE A 415 -12.70 -8.79 -8.79
C PHE A 415 -14.15 -8.30 -8.85
N THR A 416 -15.12 -9.19 -8.62
CA THR A 416 -16.58 -8.88 -8.67
C THR A 416 -17.30 -9.17 -7.35
N GLN A 417 -16.62 -9.77 -6.37
CA GLN A 417 -17.24 -10.17 -5.10
C GLN A 417 -17.52 -9.00 -4.16
N VAL A 418 -18.75 -9.00 -3.63
CA VAL A 418 -19.17 -8.26 -2.42
C VAL A 418 -20.10 -9.14 -1.58
N PRO A 419 -20.22 -8.90 -0.27
CA PRO A 419 -21.20 -9.56 0.58
C PRO A 419 -22.64 -9.38 0.08
N ASP A 420 -23.48 -10.37 0.37
CA ASP A 420 -24.88 -10.40 -0.07
C ASP A 420 -25.67 -9.16 0.40
N ALA A 421 -25.47 -8.69 1.64
CA ALA A 421 -26.16 -7.51 2.13
C ALA A 421 -25.80 -6.23 1.34
N TRP A 422 -24.54 -6.09 0.92
CA TRP A 422 -24.12 -4.97 0.08
C TRP A 422 -24.64 -5.11 -1.36
N ARG A 423 -24.66 -6.35 -1.88
CA ARG A 423 -25.25 -6.65 -3.19
C ARG A 423 -26.73 -6.27 -3.26
N VAL A 424 -27.52 -6.57 -2.22
CA VAL A 424 -28.93 -6.16 -2.11
C VAL A 424 -29.10 -4.63 -2.11
N LEU A 425 -28.11 -3.89 -1.60
CA LEU A 425 -28.05 -2.43 -1.65
C LEU A 425 -27.53 -1.88 -2.99
N GLY A 426 -27.44 -2.71 -4.02
CA GLY A 426 -26.99 -2.34 -5.37
C GLY A 426 -25.49 -2.11 -5.48
N GLN A 427 -24.69 -2.63 -4.54
CA GLN A 427 -23.24 -2.49 -4.57
C GLN A 427 -22.58 -3.56 -5.43
N THR A 428 -21.45 -3.18 -6.00
CA THR A 428 -20.54 -4.04 -6.74
C THR A 428 -19.14 -3.90 -6.15
N ALA A 429 -18.20 -4.74 -6.58
CA ALA A 429 -16.82 -4.62 -6.11
C ALA A 429 -16.18 -3.32 -6.58
N TRP A 430 -15.72 -2.51 -5.63
CA TRP A 430 -15.09 -1.22 -5.87
C TRP A 430 -13.58 -1.26 -5.70
N HIS A 431 -12.91 -0.16 -6.04
CA HIS A 431 -11.48 0.02 -5.86
C HIS A 431 -10.99 -0.34 -4.43
N GLY A 432 -10.20 -1.42 -4.32
CA GLY A 432 -9.61 -1.88 -3.06
C GLY A 432 -10.50 -2.77 -2.20
N SER A 433 -11.71 -3.11 -2.65
CA SER A 433 -12.58 -4.09 -1.97
C SER A 433 -11.95 -5.49 -1.87
N ASP A 434 -11.03 -5.82 -2.78
CA ASP A 434 -10.31 -7.10 -2.81
C ASP A 434 -9.22 -7.22 -1.72
N VAL A 435 -8.78 -6.10 -1.12
CA VAL A 435 -7.73 -6.09 -0.09
C VAL A 435 -8.12 -6.91 1.13
N SER A 436 -9.38 -6.80 1.59
CA SER A 436 -9.84 -7.54 2.77
C SER A 436 -9.90 -9.05 2.53
N TYR A 437 -10.24 -9.48 1.31
CA TYR A 437 -10.23 -10.89 0.93
C TYR A 437 -8.80 -11.42 0.75
N MET A 438 -7.92 -10.65 0.10
CA MET A 438 -6.50 -11.00 -0.04
C MET A 438 -5.81 -11.19 1.30
N LEU A 439 -6.10 -10.32 2.27
CA LEU A 439 -5.48 -10.36 3.58
C LEU A 439 -6.19 -11.32 4.54
N GLY A 440 -7.38 -11.85 4.22
CA GLY A 440 -8.18 -12.54 5.24
C GLY A 440 -8.66 -11.61 6.36
N GLY A 441 -8.69 -10.30 6.10
CA GLY A 441 -9.12 -9.26 7.04
C GLY A 441 -10.63 -8.98 7.01
N LEU A 442 -11.45 -9.95 6.57
CA LEU A 442 -12.91 -9.78 6.39
C LEU A 442 -13.63 -9.20 7.61
N PRO A 443 -13.34 -9.58 8.86
CA PRO A 443 -13.98 -8.97 10.04
C PRO A 443 -13.80 -7.45 10.15
N THR A 444 -12.79 -6.89 9.47
CA THR A 444 -12.49 -5.45 9.41
C THR A 444 -12.84 -4.83 8.06
N MET A 445 -13.46 -5.58 7.14
CA MET A 445 -13.75 -5.13 5.78
C MET A 445 -14.63 -3.88 5.78
N GLY A 446 -15.51 -3.71 6.76
CA GLY A 446 -16.32 -2.50 6.97
C GLY A 446 -15.53 -1.20 7.13
N MET A 447 -14.22 -1.26 7.43
CA MET A 447 -13.34 -0.08 7.48
C MET A 447 -12.99 0.49 6.09
N PHE A 448 -12.90 -0.37 5.07
CA PHE A 448 -12.57 0.04 3.71
C PHE A 448 -13.68 0.85 2.99
N PRO A 449 -14.99 0.58 3.17
CA PRO A 449 -16.10 1.32 2.58
C PRO A 449 -16.09 2.84 2.75
N GLY A 450 -15.61 3.37 3.90
CA GLY A 450 -15.76 4.78 4.24
C GLY A 450 -15.03 5.77 3.31
N ALA A 451 -14.08 5.26 2.50
CA ALA A 451 -13.15 6.11 1.76
C ALA A 451 -13.54 6.40 0.30
N LEU A 452 -14.34 5.53 -0.34
CA LEU A 452 -14.56 5.59 -1.80
C LEU A 452 -16.01 5.35 -2.23
N VAL A 453 -16.87 4.84 -1.34
CA VAL A 453 -18.25 4.42 -1.66
C VAL A 453 -19.21 5.07 -0.63
N PRO A 454 -20.51 5.24 -0.92
CA PRO A 454 -21.41 6.03 -0.09
C PRO A 454 -21.49 5.53 1.35
N VAL A 455 -21.44 6.48 2.29
CA VAL A 455 -21.49 6.35 3.76
C VAL A 455 -22.79 5.74 4.32
N THR A 456 -23.54 4.98 3.52
CA THR A 456 -24.84 4.39 3.86
C THR A 456 -24.82 2.86 3.94
N MET A 457 -23.64 2.23 3.86
CA MET A 457 -23.52 0.77 3.96
C MET A 457 -23.38 0.30 5.42
N PRO A 458 -23.93 -0.87 5.77
CA PRO A 458 -23.65 -1.48 7.06
C PRO A 458 -22.17 -1.87 7.15
N LEU A 459 -21.48 -1.44 8.20
CA LEU A 459 -20.07 -1.79 8.45
C LEU A 459 -19.89 -3.29 8.68
N ASN A 460 -20.87 -3.93 9.31
CA ASN A 460 -20.96 -5.38 9.34
C ASN A 460 -22.00 -5.81 8.28
N PRO A 461 -21.56 -6.29 7.12
CA PRO A 461 -22.47 -6.74 6.06
C PRO A 461 -23.15 -8.09 6.34
N GLY A 462 -22.94 -8.71 7.50
CA GLY A 462 -23.38 -10.09 7.73
C GLY A 462 -22.58 -11.05 6.85
N LEU A 463 -21.25 -11.10 7.09
CA LEU A 463 -20.34 -12.02 6.39
C LEU A 463 -20.83 -13.46 6.50
N THR A 464 -20.70 -14.19 5.41
CA THR A 464 -21.13 -15.59 5.31
C THR A 464 -19.93 -16.51 5.06
N GLU A 465 -20.13 -17.82 5.21
CA GLU A 465 -19.14 -18.84 4.83
C GLU A 465 -18.64 -18.66 3.38
N LYS A 466 -19.48 -18.09 2.51
CA LYS A 466 -19.12 -17.78 1.12
C LYS A 466 -18.02 -16.73 1.03
N ASP A 467 -18.12 -15.66 1.83
CA ASP A 467 -17.13 -14.59 1.83
C ASP A 467 -15.78 -15.12 2.34
N TYR A 468 -15.82 -15.91 3.42
CA TYR A 468 -14.65 -16.60 3.96
C TYR A 468 -14.04 -17.58 2.95
N TRP A 469 -14.86 -18.32 2.19
CA TRP A 469 -14.37 -19.20 1.13
C TRP A 469 -13.68 -18.42 0.01
N VAL A 470 -14.21 -17.27 -0.42
CA VAL A 470 -13.55 -16.43 -1.45
C VAL A 470 -12.21 -15.88 -0.94
N SER A 471 -12.17 -15.47 0.33
CA SER A 471 -10.93 -15.03 0.97
C SER A 471 -9.88 -16.15 1.00
N GLU A 472 -10.28 -17.34 1.44
CA GLU A 472 -9.42 -18.54 1.46
C GLU A 472 -8.92 -18.88 0.05
N PHE A 473 -9.81 -18.86 -0.95
CA PHE A 473 -9.46 -19.05 -2.35
C PHE A 473 -8.40 -18.06 -2.82
N MET A 474 -8.58 -16.77 -2.53
CA MET A 474 -7.62 -15.72 -2.90
C MET A 474 -6.26 -15.94 -2.23
N VAL A 475 -6.23 -16.28 -0.94
CA VAL A 475 -4.96 -16.55 -0.25
C VAL A 475 -4.26 -17.77 -0.85
N GLN A 476 -4.97 -18.86 -1.11
CA GLN A 476 -4.37 -20.04 -1.73
C GLN A 476 -3.86 -19.76 -3.15
N MET A 477 -4.62 -19.01 -3.95
CA MET A 477 -4.23 -18.55 -5.28
C MET A 477 -2.94 -17.72 -5.24
N LEU A 478 -2.88 -16.72 -4.35
CA LEU A 478 -1.72 -15.85 -4.19
C LEU A 478 -0.51 -16.58 -3.62
N ALA A 479 -0.73 -17.48 -2.66
CA ALA A 479 0.31 -18.34 -2.12
C ALA A 479 0.86 -19.29 -3.19
N ASN A 480 0.00 -19.86 -4.04
CA ASN A 480 0.45 -20.72 -5.13
C ASN A 480 1.19 -19.94 -6.21
N PHE A 481 0.72 -18.74 -6.55
CA PHE A 481 1.46 -17.84 -7.42
C PHE A 481 2.83 -17.53 -6.82
N ALA A 482 2.92 -17.19 -5.54
CA ALA A 482 4.20 -16.93 -4.87
C ALA A 482 5.15 -18.13 -4.94
N ARG A 483 4.64 -19.35 -4.77
CA ARG A 483 5.43 -20.59 -4.90
C ARG A 483 5.92 -20.82 -6.33
N THR A 484 5.04 -20.73 -7.32
CA THR A 484 5.26 -21.35 -8.64
C THR A 484 5.28 -20.38 -9.82
N GLY A 485 4.71 -19.18 -9.67
CA GLY A 485 4.46 -18.23 -10.75
C GLY A 485 3.18 -18.54 -11.54
N ASN A 486 2.41 -19.54 -11.10
CA ASN A 486 1.11 -19.90 -11.65
C ASN A 486 0.05 -19.79 -10.54
N PRO A 487 -1.02 -19.01 -10.73
CA PRO A 487 -2.07 -18.80 -9.73
C PRO A 487 -3.12 -19.91 -9.67
N SER A 488 -3.08 -20.90 -10.57
CA SER A 488 -4.08 -21.98 -10.63
C SER A 488 -4.17 -22.73 -9.30
N VAL A 489 -5.37 -23.06 -8.85
CA VAL A 489 -5.65 -23.87 -7.65
C VAL A 489 -6.63 -24.98 -8.03
N PRO A 490 -6.16 -26.07 -8.68
CA PRO A 490 -7.04 -27.13 -9.20
C PRO A 490 -7.87 -27.82 -8.13
N ASP A 491 -7.35 -27.93 -6.90
CA ASP A 491 -8.06 -28.50 -5.74
C ASP A 491 -9.29 -27.67 -5.35
N MET A 492 -9.32 -26.39 -5.73
CA MET A 492 -10.47 -25.48 -5.59
C MET A 492 -11.21 -25.26 -6.92
N GLY A 493 -10.95 -26.10 -7.93
CA GLY A 493 -11.67 -26.10 -9.20
C GLY A 493 -11.20 -25.07 -10.24
N VAL A 494 -10.08 -24.37 -10.01
CA VAL A 494 -9.61 -23.32 -10.93
C VAL A 494 -8.28 -23.69 -11.58
N THR A 495 -8.32 -23.89 -12.90
CA THR A 495 -7.12 -23.93 -13.77
C THR A 495 -7.14 -22.71 -14.67
N TRP A 496 -6.16 -21.83 -14.51
CA TRP A 496 -6.15 -20.49 -15.08
C TRP A 496 -5.00 -20.34 -16.09
N PRO A 497 -5.29 -20.29 -17.40
CA PRO A 497 -4.28 -20.07 -18.42
C PRO A 497 -3.66 -18.67 -18.34
N PRO A 498 -2.40 -18.49 -18.78
CA PRO A 498 -1.80 -17.16 -18.90
C PRO A 498 -2.58 -16.25 -19.85
N TYR A 499 -2.59 -14.96 -19.54
CA TYR A 499 -3.05 -13.90 -20.42
C TYR A 499 -2.09 -13.79 -21.64
N LYS A 500 -2.62 -14.05 -22.84
CA LYS A 500 -1.93 -13.88 -24.13
C LYS A 500 -2.93 -13.57 -25.24
N ASN A 501 -2.46 -12.99 -26.35
CA ASN A 501 -3.25 -12.86 -27.58
C ASN A 501 -3.40 -14.25 -28.26
N PRO A 502 -4.56 -14.63 -28.85
CA PRO A 502 -5.81 -13.87 -28.95
C PRO A 502 -6.75 -14.00 -27.74
N ASP A 503 -6.55 -14.99 -26.88
CA ASP A 503 -7.58 -15.37 -25.90
C ASP A 503 -7.80 -14.34 -24.80
N GLN A 504 -6.74 -13.71 -24.30
CA GLN A 504 -6.80 -12.72 -23.21
C GLN A 504 -7.50 -13.29 -21.97
N TYR A 505 -7.13 -14.51 -21.59
CA TYR A 505 -7.72 -15.20 -20.43
C TYR A 505 -7.60 -14.38 -19.15
N TYR A 506 -8.67 -14.35 -18.39
CA TYR A 506 -8.72 -13.72 -17.08
C TYR A 506 -9.59 -14.53 -16.11
N LEU A 507 -9.38 -14.32 -14.81
CA LEU A 507 -10.21 -14.90 -13.76
C LEU A 507 -11.22 -13.84 -13.26
N ASP A 508 -12.51 -14.12 -13.37
CA ASP A 508 -13.56 -13.36 -12.68
C ASP A 508 -13.69 -13.92 -11.25
N ILE A 509 -13.24 -13.17 -10.25
CA ILE A 509 -13.30 -13.55 -8.83
C ILE A 509 -14.58 -12.96 -8.22
N GLY A 510 -15.68 -13.66 -8.44
CA GLY A 510 -16.95 -13.49 -7.72
C GLY A 510 -17.14 -14.59 -6.67
N PHE A 511 -18.39 -14.83 -6.26
CA PHE A 511 -18.73 -15.95 -5.37
C PHE A 511 -18.21 -17.30 -5.89
N GLN A 512 -18.26 -17.50 -7.20
CA GLN A 512 -17.60 -18.60 -7.88
C GLN A 512 -16.57 -18.03 -8.86
N PRO A 513 -15.27 -18.28 -8.63
CA PRO A 513 -14.21 -17.89 -9.54
C PRO A 513 -14.38 -18.59 -10.89
N ILE A 514 -14.47 -17.82 -11.97
CA ILE A 514 -14.71 -18.33 -13.32
C ILE A 514 -13.60 -17.84 -14.25
N VAL A 515 -12.97 -18.77 -14.96
CA VAL A 515 -12.02 -18.42 -16.02
C VAL A 515 -12.82 -18.01 -17.25
N ALA A 516 -12.57 -16.78 -17.71
CA ALA A 516 -13.15 -16.18 -18.89
C ALA A 516 -12.05 -15.72 -19.85
N ASN A 517 -12.44 -15.21 -21.02
CA ASN A 517 -11.54 -14.73 -22.06
C ASN A 517 -12.05 -13.38 -22.61
N GLY A 518 -11.21 -12.68 -23.40
CA GLY A 518 -11.56 -11.36 -23.94
C GLY A 518 -11.51 -10.23 -22.90
N PHE A 519 -10.53 -10.26 -21.99
CA PHE A 519 -10.34 -9.20 -20.97
C PHE A 519 -10.40 -7.78 -21.56
N ASN A 520 -9.80 -7.55 -22.73
CA ASN A 520 -9.74 -6.21 -23.32
C ASN A 520 -11.07 -5.76 -23.93
N SER A 521 -12.03 -6.68 -24.11
CA SER A 521 -13.37 -6.38 -24.59
C SER A 521 -14.32 -5.99 -23.46
N VAL A 522 -13.90 -6.09 -22.20
CA VAL A 522 -14.69 -5.62 -21.05
C VAL A 522 -14.60 -4.10 -20.97
N THR A 523 -15.60 -3.43 -21.57
CA THR A 523 -15.70 -1.97 -21.66
C THR A 523 -16.72 -1.36 -20.70
N THR A 524 -17.61 -2.17 -20.15
CA THR A 524 -18.69 -1.75 -19.24
C THR A 524 -18.45 -2.31 -17.84
N ARG A 525 -19.05 -1.65 -16.85
CA ARG A 525 -19.18 -2.22 -15.51
C ARG A 525 -19.71 -3.63 -15.61
N ILE A 526 -19.01 -4.58 -15.00
CA ILE A 526 -19.51 -5.94 -14.85
C ILE A 526 -20.48 -5.89 -13.66
N PRO A 527 -21.79 -6.14 -13.87
CA PRO A 527 -22.73 -6.22 -12.76
C PRO A 527 -22.27 -7.30 -11.80
N SER A 528 -22.41 -7.07 -10.49
CA SER A 528 -22.27 -8.15 -9.51
C SER A 528 -23.30 -9.24 -9.86
N ARG A 529 -22.84 -10.47 -10.04
CA ARG A 529 -23.70 -11.62 -10.33
C ARG A 529 -24.63 -11.93 -9.17
#